data_AF-A0A7S1HPT9-F1
#
_entry.id   AF-A0A7S1HPT9-F1
#
_cell.length_a   1.000
_cell.length_b   1.000
_cell.length_c   1.000
_cell.angle_alpha   90.00
_cell.angle_beta   90.00
_cell.angle_gamma   90.00
#
_symmetry.space_group_name_H-M   'P 1'
#
loop_
_entity.id
_entity.type
_entity.pdbx_description
1 polymer ?
#
loop_
_entity_poly.entity_id
_entity_poly.type
_entity_poly.pdbx_seq_one_letter_code
_entity_poly.pdbx_strand_id
1 'polypeptide(L)'
;PMLTEWGESLRPEDVASTKHHPRPQLQRPGKWVNLNGFWDYRIEDYFASASGSNNNAAAPAPPTAGDSGYEGKILVPFAIESALSGVGKAVGVDKQLVYRRFVDIPASEGKE
;
A
#
# COMPACT_ATOMS: atom_id res chain seq x y z
N PRO A 1 -5.17 16.45 14.91
CA PRO A 1 -4.78 16.62 13.49
C PRO A 1 -5.71 17.67 12.87
N MET A 2 -5.20 18.58 12.03
CA MET A 2 -6.04 19.52 11.29
C MET A 2 -6.34 18.93 9.92
N LEU A 3 -7.62 18.73 9.61
CA LEU A 3 -8.08 18.31 8.29
C LEU A 3 -8.74 19.51 7.59
N THR A 4 -8.72 19.50 6.27
CA THR A 4 -9.58 20.36 5.46
C THR A 4 -10.97 19.73 5.36
N GLU A 5 -11.98 20.50 4.96
CA GLU A 5 -13.34 19.98 4.73
C GLU A 5 -13.35 18.76 3.79
N TRP A 6 -12.50 18.77 2.76
CA TRP A 6 -12.31 17.62 1.86
C TRP A 6 -11.75 16.39 2.58
N GLY A 7 -10.75 16.59 3.46
CA GLY A 7 -10.16 15.53 4.26
C GLY A 7 -11.13 14.93 5.28
N GLU A 8 -12.02 15.74 5.85
CA GLU A 8 -13.08 15.29 6.77
C GLU A 8 -14.16 14.48 6.05
N SER A 9 -14.52 14.88 4.83
CA SER A 9 -15.53 14.19 4.03
C SER A 9 -15.00 12.93 3.34
N LEU A 10 -13.68 12.74 3.29
CA LEU A 10 -13.04 11.65 2.55
C LEU A 10 -13.41 10.30 3.15
N ARG A 11 -13.87 9.39 2.29
CA ARG A 11 -14.13 8.01 2.66
C ARG A 11 -13.13 7.05 2.01
N PRO A 12 -12.65 6.00 2.72
CA PRO A 12 -11.72 5.02 2.13
C PRO A 12 -12.20 4.40 0.81
N GLU A 13 -13.51 4.20 0.66
CA GLU A 13 -14.15 3.72 -0.56
C GLU A 13 -13.97 4.65 -1.76
N ASP A 14 -13.91 5.97 -1.55
CA ASP A 14 -13.68 6.94 -2.63
C ASP A 14 -12.26 6.84 -3.17
N VAL A 15 -11.31 6.50 -2.30
CA VAL A 15 -9.88 6.35 -2.61
C VAL A 15 -9.61 5.09 -3.43
N ALA A 16 -10.33 4.00 -3.12
CA ALA A 16 -10.27 2.73 -3.83
C ALA A 16 -11.06 2.71 -5.16
N SER A 17 -11.80 3.79 -5.46
CA SER A 17 -12.66 3.87 -6.63
C SER A 17 -11.91 3.69 -7.95
N THR A 18 -12.47 2.89 -8.85
CA THR A 18 -11.94 2.68 -10.21
C THR A 18 -12.22 3.85 -11.16
N LYS A 19 -13.04 4.82 -10.71
CA LYS A 19 -13.38 6.03 -11.49
C LYS A 19 -12.18 6.96 -11.70
N HIS A 20 -11.11 6.80 -10.90
CA HIS A 20 -9.87 7.56 -11.00
C HIS A 20 -8.90 7.03 -12.06
N HIS A 21 -9.37 6.28 -13.06
CA HIS A 21 -8.49 5.75 -14.10
C HIS A 21 -7.69 6.91 -14.75
N PRO A 22 -6.34 6.83 -14.77
CA PRO A 22 -5.50 8.00 -15.02
C PRO A 22 -5.67 8.62 -16.41
N ARG A 23 -6.28 7.89 -17.36
CA ARG A 23 -6.51 8.34 -18.75
C ARG A 23 -7.79 7.72 -19.32
N PRO A 24 -8.93 8.42 -19.32
CA PRO A 24 -10.20 7.88 -19.82
C PRO A 24 -10.13 7.35 -21.26
N GLN A 25 -9.40 8.03 -22.16
CA GLN A 25 -9.25 7.56 -23.56
C GLN A 25 -8.32 6.34 -23.71
N LEU A 26 -7.50 6.01 -22.71
CA LEU A 26 -6.58 4.86 -22.73
C LEU A 26 -7.02 3.73 -21.80
N GLN A 27 -8.28 3.73 -21.37
CA GLN A 27 -8.81 2.67 -20.54
C GLN A 27 -8.73 1.34 -21.30
N ARG A 28 -8.21 0.31 -20.62
CA ARG A 28 -8.26 -1.08 -21.09
C ARG A 28 -9.35 -1.78 -20.28
N PRO A 29 -10.59 -1.88 -20.79
CA PRO A 29 -11.70 -2.46 -20.05
C PRO A 29 -11.34 -3.86 -19.53
N GLY A 30 -11.64 -4.13 -18.26
CA GLY A 30 -11.38 -5.42 -17.62
C GLY A 30 -9.90 -5.76 -17.36
N LYS A 31 -8.94 -4.91 -17.74
CA LYS A 31 -7.49 -5.18 -17.59
C LYS A 31 -6.79 -4.29 -16.57
N TRP A 32 -7.53 -3.44 -15.86
CA TRP A 32 -6.98 -2.53 -14.85
C TRP A 32 -7.72 -2.68 -13.54
N VAL A 33 -6.95 -2.72 -12.45
CA VAL A 33 -7.43 -2.81 -11.07
C VAL A 33 -6.76 -1.71 -10.26
N ASN A 34 -7.56 -0.97 -9.49
CA ASN A 34 -7.04 -0.01 -8.53
C ASN A 34 -6.53 -0.75 -7.28
N LEU A 35 -5.29 -0.49 -6.88
CA LEU A 35 -4.70 -1.09 -5.68
C LEU A 35 -4.76 -0.19 -4.44
N ASN A 36 -5.34 1.00 -4.57
CA ASN A 36 -5.62 1.87 -3.44
C ASN A 36 -6.58 1.23 -2.44
N GLY A 37 -6.52 1.71 -1.19
CA GLY A 37 -7.27 1.16 -0.07
C GLY A 37 -6.35 0.75 1.07
N PHE A 38 -6.84 -0.11 1.96
CA PHE A 38 -6.05 -0.54 3.12
C PHE A 38 -5.00 -1.59 2.75
N TRP A 39 -3.77 -1.35 3.19
CA TRP A 39 -2.66 -2.29 3.14
C TRP A 39 -2.24 -2.62 4.57
N ASP A 40 -1.76 -3.84 4.82
CA ASP A 40 -1.06 -4.11 6.06
C ASP A 40 0.30 -3.41 6.02
N TYR A 41 0.74 -2.83 7.13
CA TYR A 41 2.05 -2.18 7.21
C TYR A 41 2.88 -2.64 8.42
N ARG A 42 4.20 -2.50 8.32
CA ARG A 42 5.15 -2.64 9.42
C ARG A 42 6.35 -1.72 9.23
N ILE A 43 6.91 -1.23 10.33
CA ILE A 43 8.14 -0.45 10.35
C ILE A 43 9.26 -1.32 10.90
N GLU A 44 10.38 -1.42 10.19
CA GLU A 44 11.54 -2.19 10.62
C GLU A 44 12.84 -1.43 10.37
N ASP A 45 13.91 -1.79 11.09
CA ASP A 45 15.21 -1.16 10.91
C ASP A 45 15.77 -1.51 9.52
N TYR A 46 16.13 -0.48 8.76
CA TYR A 46 16.58 -0.61 7.37
C TYR A 46 17.81 -1.53 7.27
N PHE A 47 18.78 -1.33 8.17
CA PHE A 47 20.02 -2.12 8.21
C PHE A 47 19.85 -3.52 8.82
N ALA A 48 18.82 -3.76 9.64
CA ALA A 48 18.56 -5.10 10.18
C ALA A 48 18.03 -6.05 9.09
N SER A 49 17.22 -5.55 8.15
CA SER A 49 16.78 -6.32 6.98
C SER A 49 17.92 -6.65 5.99
N ALA A 50 19.01 -5.86 6.02
CA ALA A 50 20.17 -6.04 5.16
C ALA A 50 21.18 -7.07 5.70
N SER A 51 21.07 -7.48 6.98
CA SER A 51 22.02 -8.40 7.65
C SER A 51 21.91 -9.87 7.20
N GLY A 52 21.26 -10.14 6.06
CA GLY A 52 21.20 -11.46 5.41
C GLY A 52 21.41 -11.44 3.89
N SER A 53 21.55 -10.28 3.24
CA SER A 53 21.77 -10.21 1.79
C SER A 53 22.43 -8.88 1.38
N ASN A 54 23.76 -8.89 1.33
CA ASN A 54 24.60 -8.17 0.35
C ASN A 54 23.96 -7.03 -0.46
N ASN A 55 23.82 -5.81 0.10
CA ASN A 55 23.71 -4.48 -0.58
C ASN A 55 22.80 -4.32 -1.82
N ASN A 56 22.03 -5.34 -2.15
CA ASN A 56 20.87 -5.42 -3.02
C ASN A 56 19.83 -5.94 -2.05
N ALA A 57 19.17 -5.04 -1.32
CA ALA A 57 18.10 -5.44 -0.42
C ALA A 57 17.03 -6.12 -1.28
N ALA A 58 17.10 -7.45 -1.39
CA ALA A 58 16.02 -8.24 -1.92
C ALA A 58 14.79 -7.80 -1.15
N ALA A 59 13.71 -7.45 -1.88
CA ALA A 59 12.45 -7.14 -1.23
C ALA A 59 12.21 -8.18 -0.13
N PRO A 60 11.94 -7.77 1.12
CA PRO A 60 11.78 -8.71 2.22
C PRO A 60 10.86 -9.84 1.77
N ALA A 61 11.24 -11.08 2.08
CA ALA A 61 10.53 -12.26 1.58
C ALA A 61 9.02 -12.07 1.69
N PRO A 62 8.24 -12.39 0.64
CA PRO A 62 6.81 -12.16 0.64
C PRO A 62 6.23 -12.82 1.90
N PRO A 63 5.46 -12.06 2.71
CA PRO A 63 5.02 -12.56 3.99
C PRO A 63 4.20 -13.83 3.81
N THR A 64 4.52 -14.85 4.58
CA THR A 64 3.74 -16.09 4.59
C THR A 64 2.41 -15.83 5.29
N ALA A 65 1.35 -16.52 4.85
CA ALA A 65 0.06 -16.48 5.54
C ALA A 65 0.25 -16.97 6.99
N GLY A 66 0.27 -16.02 7.95
CA GLY A 66 0.60 -16.28 9.36
C GLY A 66 1.59 -15.29 9.98
N ASP A 67 2.26 -14.45 9.19
CA ASP A 67 3.19 -13.44 9.74
C ASP A 67 2.45 -12.39 10.58
N SER A 68 2.60 -12.51 11.90
CA SER A 68 2.08 -11.61 12.94
C SER A 68 2.87 -10.30 13.06
N GLY A 69 3.92 -10.11 12.26
CA GLY A 69 4.82 -8.96 12.32
C GLY A 69 4.30 -7.67 11.68
N TYR A 70 3.01 -7.60 11.34
CA TYR A 70 2.37 -6.39 10.80
C TYR A 70 1.68 -5.60 11.91
N GLU A 71 1.96 -4.31 11.98
CA GLU A 71 1.51 -3.42 13.07
C GLU A 71 0.05 -2.99 12.94
N GLY A 72 -0.50 -3.03 11.72
CA GLY A 72 -1.86 -2.58 11.46
C GLY A 72 -2.10 -2.33 9.98
N LYS A 73 -3.11 -1.50 9.69
CA LYS A 73 -3.49 -1.12 8.32
C LYS A 73 -3.22 0.35 8.05
N ILE A 74 -2.79 0.66 6.84
CA ILE A 74 -2.55 2.00 6.32
C ILE A 74 -3.40 2.24 5.07
N LEU A 75 -4.02 3.42 4.98
CA LEU A 75 -4.79 3.82 3.80
C LEU A 75 -3.88 4.41 2.72
N VAL A 76 -3.63 3.65 1.66
CA VAL A 76 -2.87 4.09 0.47
C VAL A 76 -3.81 4.91 -0.43
N PRO A 77 -3.39 6.10 -0.90
CA PRO A 77 -2.00 6.54 -1.08
C PRO A 77 -1.49 7.61 -0.07
N PHE A 78 -2.03 7.67 1.15
CA PHE A 78 -1.61 8.69 2.10
C PHE A 78 -0.31 8.30 2.81
N ALA A 79 0.57 9.28 3.02
CA ALA A 79 1.79 9.12 3.81
C ALA A 79 1.48 8.65 5.24
N ILE A 80 2.31 7.78 5.82
CA ILE A 80 2.09 7.17 7.14
C ILE A 80 1.97 8.19 8.28
N GLU A 81 2.64 9.34 8.17
CA GLU A 81 2.56 10.43 9.13
C GLU A 81 1.22 11.19 9.05
N SER A 82 0.52 11.09 7.92
CA SER A 82 -0.74 11.79 7.69
C SER A 82 -1.87 11.18 8.51
N ALA A 83 -2.76 12.04 9.01
CA ALA A 83 -4.00 11.61 9.62
C ALA A 83 -4.90 10.81 8.66
N LEU A 84 -4.86 11.12 7.36
CA LEU A 84 -5.64 10.42 6.33
C LEU A 84 -5.18 8.98 6.10
N SER A 85 -3.96 8.62 6.50
CA SER A 85 -3.47 7.25 6.42
C SER A 85 -4.08 6.34 7.48
N GLY A 86 -4.64 6.92 8.55
CA GLY A 86 -5.10 6.23 9.74
C GLY A 86 -3.98 5.82 10.71
N VAL A 87 -2.71 6.06 10.39
CA VAL A 87 -1.56 5.63 11.21
C VAL A 87 -0.99 6.77 12.05
N GLY A 88 -0.59 7.88 11.42
CA GLY A 88 -0.08 9.07 12.12
C GLY A 88 1.25 8.86 12.86
N LYS A 89 2.13 7.99 12.34
CA LYS A 89 3.44 7.68 12.94
C LYS A 89 4.58 8.07 12.00
N ALA A 90 5.69 8.56 12.55
CA ALA A 90 6.92 8.76 11.80
C ALA A 90 7.68 7.44 11.65
N VAL A 91 8.26 7.22 10.46
CA VAL A 91 9.10 6.05 10.19
C VAL A 91 10.48 6.19 10.85
N GLY A 92 11.09 7.37 10.75
CA GLY A 92 12.47 7.61 11.17
C GLY A 92 13.49 7.34 10.06
N VAL A 93 14.68 7.94 10.15
CA VAL A 93 15.68 7.97 9.08
C VAL A 93 16.37 6.63 8.83
N ASP A 94 16.49 5.79 9.86
CA ASP A 94 17.18 4.49 9.80
C ASP A 94 16.21 3.31 9.67
N LYS A 95 14.94 3.59 9.37
CA LYS A 95 13.88 2.58 9.28
C LYS A 95 13.24 2.58 7.91
N GLN A 96 12.61 1.47 7.56
CA GLN A 96 11.82 1.32 6.37
C GLN A 96 10.38 0.94 6.70
N LEU A 97 9.47 1.39 5.83
CA LEU A 97 8.06 1.06 5.88
C LEU A 97 7.76 0.00 4.82
N VAL A 98 7.29 -1.16 5.27
CA VAL A 98 6.93 -2.30 4.42
C VAL A 98 5.42 -2.40 4.33
N TYR A 99 4.91 -2.62 3.12
CA TYR A 99 3.48 -2.76 2.82
C TYR A 99 3.16 -4.16 2.29
N ARG A 100 2.02 -4.74 2.70
CA ARG A 100 1.47 -5.98 2.15
C ARG A 100 0.00 -5.82 1.79
N ARG A 101 -0.39 -6.33 0.63
CA ARG A 101 -1.79 -6.50 0.24
C ARG A 101 -1.95 -7.76 -0.61
N PHE A 102 -2.97 -8.54 -0.30
CA PHE A 102 -3.42 -9.63 -1.17
C PHE A 102 -4.33 -9.06 -2.26
N VAL A 103 -4.10 -9.48 -3.49
CA VAL A 103 -4.86 -9.03 -4.66
C VAL A 103 -5.31 -10.24 -5.44
N ASP A 104 -6.58 -10.26 -5.80
CA ASP A 104 -7.12 -11.25 -6.71
C ASP A 104 -6.75 -10.83 -8.13
N ILE A 105 -5.95 -11.66 -8.80
CA ILE A 105 -5.62 -11.46 -10.21
C ILE A 105 -6.74 -12.11 -11.02
N PRO A 106 -7.54 -11.34 -11.78
CA PRO A 106 -8.55 -11.93 -12.64
C PRO A 106 -7.86 -12.82 -13.68
N ALA A 107 -8.43 -14.00 -13.93
CA ALA A 107 -7.92 -14.91 -14.96
C ALA A 107 -7.79 -14.16 -16.29
N SER A 108 -6.64 -14.25 -16.94
CA SER A 108 -6.49 -13.72 -18.29
C SER A 108 -7.40 -14.52 -19.20
N GLU A 109 -8.36 -13.88 -19.88
CA GLU A 109 -8.96 -14.44 -21.08
C GLU A 109 -7.85 -14.54 -22.13
N GLY A 110 -7.11 -15.64 -22.11
CA GLY A 110 -6.24 -16.04 -23.20
C GLY A 110 -7.13 -16.36 -24.39
N LYS A 111 -7.19 -15.45 -25.36
CA LYS A 111 -7.55 -15.85 -26.72
C LYS A 111 -6.29 -16.37 -27.37
N GLU A 112 -6.27 -17.69 -27.63
CA GLU A 112 -5.48 -18.30 -28.71
C GLU A 112 -5.78 -17.64 -30.05
#